data_AF-A0A838QXN1-F1
#
_entry.id   AF-A0A838QXN1-F1
#
_cell.length_a   1.000
_cell.length_b   1.000
_cell.length_c   1.000
_cell.angle_alpha   90.00
_cell.angle_beta   90.00
_cell.angle_gamma   90.00
#
_symmetry.space_group_name_H-M   'P 1'
#
loop_
_entity.id
_entity.type
_entity.pdbx_description
1 polymer ?
#
loop_
_entity_poly.entity_id
_entity_poly.type
_entity_poly.pdbx_seq_one_letter_code
_entity_poly.pdbx_strand_id
1 'polypeptide(L)'
;MRARAKRLAANHSNSPPPNTPASSPATNTPPKNSKKRTLTNLYNQRPAWLDSIHRQLDENVFAAFGWSPTMTDDELLAALLELNLHRAAESPQH
;
A
#
# COMPACT_ATOMS: atom_id res chain seq x y z
N MET A 1 65.70 20.37 15.18
CA MET A 1 65.10 21.68 15.48
C MET A 1 63.66 21.69 15.00
N ARG A 2 62.71 22.17 15.82
CA ARG A 2 61.30 22.34 15.45
C ARG A 2 61.12 23.62 14.63
N ALA A 3 60.33 23.59 13.58
CA ALA A 3 59.61 24.77 13.11
C ALA A 3 58.34 24.35 12.34
N ARG A 4 57.21 24.86 12.80
CA ARG A 4 55.87 24.69 12.22
C ARG A 4 55.34 26.10 11.95
N ALA A 5 54.96 26.42 10.72
CA ALA A 5 54.16 27.58 10.29
C ALA A 5 54.07 27.51 8.75
N LYS A 6 52.99 27.85 8.02
CA LYS A 6 51.67 28.43 8.32
C LYS A 6 50.73 28.11 7.14
N ARG A 7 49.43 28.21 7.39
CA ARG A 7 48.26 27.88 6.55
C ARG A 7 47.89 28.95 5.49
N LEU A 8 47.12 28.50 4.47
CA LEU A 8 46.02 29.16 3.69
C LEU A 8 46.39 30.40 2.84
N ALA A 9 45.78 30.73 1.68
CA ALA A 9 44.70 30.19 0.86
C ALA A 9 44.75 30.84 -0.57
N ALA A 10 44.12 30.18 -1.55
CA ALA A 10 43.41 30.70 -2.74
C ALA A 10 44.15 31.57 -3.80
N ASN A 11 44.19 31.14 -5.08
CA ASN A 11 43.18 31.46 -6.11
C ASN A 11 43.59 31.09 -7.57
N HIS A 12 42.67 30.39 -8.27
CA HIS A 12 42.36 30.35 -9.72
C HIS A 12 43.45 30.37 -10.83
N SER A 13 43.52 29.29 -11.63
CA SER A 13 43.33 29.34 -13.09
C SER A 13 43.24 27.93 -13.74
N ASN A 14 42.02 27.57 -14.15
CA ASN A 14 41.59 26.94 -15.41
C ASN A 14 42.37 25.76 -16.06
N SER A 15 41.78 24.56 -16.04
CA SER A 15 41.86 23.58 -17.15
C SER A 15 40.60 22.70 -17.16
N PRO A 16 39.95 22.44 -18.32
CA PRO A 16 38.64 21.81 -18.35
C PRO A 16 38.74 20.28 -18.23
N PRO A 17 37.80 19.60 -17.54
CA PRO A 17 37.68 18.14 -17.63
C PRO A 17 37.03 17.73 -18.97
N PRO A 18 37.45 16.60 -19.57
CA PRO A 18 36.84 16.09 -20.79
C PRO A 18 35.41 15.58 -20.54
N ASN A 19 34.47 16.13 -21.31
CA ASN A 19 33.17 15.58 -21.70
C ASN A 19 32.51 14.52 -20.81
N THR A 20 31.91 14.92 -19.70
CA THR A 20 30.79 14.17 -19.10
C THR A 20 29.52 14.46 -19.91
N PRO A 21 28.92 13.52 -20.66
CA PRO A 21 27.56 13.71 -21.13
C PRO A 21 26.63 13.60 -19.90
N ALA A 22 26.22 14.75 -19.38
CA ALA A 22 25.04 14.85 -18.55
C ALA A 22 23.85 14.33 -19.35
N SER A 23 23.27 13.22 -18.93
CA SER A 23 21.87 12.87 -19.16
C SER A 23 21.48 11.79 -18.16
N SER A 24 21.13 12.21 -16.94
CA SER A 24 19.98 11.56 -16.31
C SER A 24 18.77 11.89 -17.18
N PRO A 25 17.95 10.88 -17.49
CA PRO A 25 16.59 11.03 -17.06
C PRO A 25 16.28 9.88 -16.11
N ALA A 26 15.59 10.22 -15.02
CA ALA A 26 14.88 9.25 -14.24
C ALA A 26 14.03 8.37 -15.18
N THR A 27 14.41 7.11 -15.38
CA THR A 27 13.46 6.12 -15.88
C THR A 27 12.67 5.58 -14.70
N ASN A 28 11.97 6.48 -13.99
CA ASN A 28 10.65 6.13 -13.49
C ASN A 28 9.74 6.08 -14.72
N THR A 29 9.97 5.12 -15.61
CA THR A 29 9.09 4.84 -16.73
C THR A 29 7.89 4.14 -16.11
N PRO A 30 6.72 4.79 -16.00
CA PRO A 30 5.53 4.09 -15.53
C PRO A 30 5.25 3.02 -16.58
N PRO A 31 5.00 1.76 -16.21
CA PRO A 31 4.62 0.76 -17.18
C PRO A 31 3.37 1.26 -17.92
N LYS A 32 3.45 1.31 -19.27
CA LYS A 32 2.48 1.88 -20.23
C LYS A 32 1.09 1.21 -20.25
N ASN A 33 0.73 0.48 -19.20
CA ASN A 33 -0.55 -0.19 -18.99
C ASN A 33 -1.17 0.18 -17.62
N SER A 34 -1.19 1.46 -17.26
CA SER A 34 -1.88 1.97 -16.06
C SER A 34 -3.40 2.02 -16.18
N LYS A 35 -3.98 1.83 -17.38
CA LYS A 35 -5.43 1.87 -17.61
C LYS A 35 -6.17 0.53 -17.37
N LYS A 36 -5.45 -0.61 -17.33
CA LYS A 36 -6.05 -1.94 -17.08
C LYS A 36 -6.10 -2.30 -15.60
N ARG A 37 -5.56 -1.46 -14.72
CA ARG A 37 -5.50 -1.65 -13.27
C ARG A 37 -6.61 -0.87 -12.58
N THR A 38 -7.84 -0.97 -13.09
CA THR A 38 -9.02 -0.43 -12.40
C THR A 38 -9.53 -1.46 -11.41
N LEU A 39 -10.06 -1.00 -10.27
CA LEU A 39 -10.61 -1.88 -9.24
C LEU A 39 -11.67 -2.82 -9.83
N THR A 40 -12.55 -2.28 -10.68
CA THR A 40 -13.55 -3.06 -11.42
C THR A 40 -12.92 -4.17 -12.26
N ASN A 41 -11.87 -3.87 -13.04
CA ASN A 41 -11.22 -4.91 -13.84
C ASN A 41 -10.50 -5.95 -12.98
N LEU A 42 -9.89 -5.54 -11.85
CA LEU A 42 -9.25 -6.45 -10.90
C LEU A 42 -10.25 -7.41 -10.25
N TYR A 43 -11.40 -6.90 -9.78
CA TYR A 43 -12.47 -7.73 -9.19
C TYR A 43 -13.20 -8.58 -10.23
N ASN A 44 -13.26 -8.17 -11.49
CA ASN A 44 -13.81 -9.02 -12.55
C ASN A 44 -12.86 -10.18 -12.89
N GLN A 45 -11.54 -9.93 -12.89
CA GLN A 45 -10.53 -10.94 -13.21
C GLN A 45 -10.30 -11.95 -12.08
N ARG A 46 -10.67 -11.61 -10.83
CA ARG A 46 -10.54 -12.45 -9.63
C ARG A 46 -9.26 -13.31 -9.61
N PRO A 47 -8.07 -12.69 -9.62
CA PRO A 47 -6.84 -13.46 -9.56
C PRO A 47 -6.71 -14.19 -8.21
N ALA A 48 -6.06 -15.36 -8.19
CA ALA A 48 -6.00 -16.22 -7.00
C ALA A 48 -5.42 -15.56 -5.73
N TRP A 49 -4.51 -14.58 -5.89
CA TRP A 49 -3.98 -13.83 -4.75
C TRP A 49 -5.05 -12.95 -4.10
N LEU A 50 -5.99 -12.40 -4.88
CA LEU A 50 -7.07 -11.58 -4.36
C LEU A 50 -8.04 -12.45 -3.54
N ASP A 51 -8.44 -13.60 -4.08
CA ASP A 51 -9.27 -14.56 -3.35
C ASP A 51 -8.61 -15.03 -2.04
N SER A 52 -7.30 -15.27 -2.06
CA SER A 52 -6.54 -15.66 -0.86
C SER A 52 -6.55 -14.57 0.21
N ILE A 53 -6.43 -13.30 -0.18
CA ILE A 53 -6.53 -12.16 0.74
C ILE A 53 -7.95 -12.04 1.31
N HIS A 54 -8.99 -12.16 0.47
CA HIS A 54 -10.38 -12.10 0.93
C HIS A 54 -10.67 -13.23 1.94
N ARG A 55 -10.23 -14.45 1.66
CA ARG A 55 -10.41 -15.57 2.59
C ARG A 55 -9.75 -15.34 3.94
N GLN A 56 -8.50 -14.86 3.96
CA GLN A 56 -7.81 -14.53 5.21
C GLN A 56 -8.52 -13.42 5.99
N LEU A 57 -9.05 -12.42 5.28
CA LEU A 57 -9.82 -11.36 5.90
C LEU A 57 -11.10 -11.93 6.53
N ASP A 58 -11.84 -12.74 5.78
CA ASP A 58 -13.09 -13.35 6.25
C ASP A 58 -12.84 -14.22 7.50
N GLU A 59 -11.83 -15.09 7.48
CA GLU A 59 -11.46 -15.93 8.64
C GLU A 59 -11.19 -15.09 9.90
N ASN A 60 -10.50 -13.95 9.76
CA ASN A 60 -10.25 -13.03 10.89
C ASN A 60 -11.53 -12.33 11.37
N VAL A 61 -12.42 -11.94 10.46
CA VAL A 61 -13.70 -11.31 10.80
C VAL A 61 -14.59 -12.32 11.54
N PHE A 62 -14.73 -13.53 11.00
CA PHE A 62 -15.48 -14.62 11.65
C PHE A 62 -14.93 -14.91 13.06
N ALA A 63 -13.61 -14.98 13.22
CA ALA A 63 -12.98 -15.15 14.53
C ALA A 63 -13.30 -14.00 15.51
N ALA A 64 -13.33 -12.75 15.05
CA ALA A 64 -13.64 -11.59 15.88
C ALA A 64 -15.10 -11.58 16.37
N PHE A 65 -16.04 -12.08 15.56
CA PHE A 65 -17.44 -12.25 15.95
C PHE A 65 -17.72 -13.58 16.66
N GLY A 66 -16.73 -14.48 16.76
CA GLY A 66 -16.91 -15.82 17.30
C GLY A 66 -17.80 -16.72 16.44
N TRP A 67 -17.89 -16.45 15.14
CA TRP A 67 -18.73 -17.17 14.19
C TRP A 67 -17.93 -18.23 13.42
N SER A 68 -18.63 -19.25 12.91
CA SER A 68 -17.99 -20.29 12.09
C SER A 68 -17.76 -19.79 10.66
N PRO A 69 -16.57 -19.97 10.07
CA PRO A 69 -16.32 -19.66 8.67
C PRO A 69 -17.02 -20.61 7.69
N THR A 70 -17.65 -21.68 8.19
CA THR A 70 -18.44 -22.64 7.40
C THR A 70 -19.93 -22.31 7.36
N MET A 71 -20.34 -21.22 8.01
CA MET A 71 -21.73 -20.76 8.05
C MET A 71 -22.16 -20.36 6.63
N THR A 72 -23.41 -20.68 6.27
CA THR A 72 -23.97 -20.29 4.98
C THR A 72 -24.24 -18.78 4.94
N ASP A 73 -24.34 -18.20 3.74
CA ASP A 73 -24.64 -16.77 3.57
C ASP A 73 -25.98 -16.39 4.24
N ASP A 74 -26.98 -17.27 4.19
CA ASP A 74 -28.29 -17.04 4.82
C ASP A 74 -28.19 -17.00 6.35
N GLU A 75 -27.42 -17.91 6.94
CA GLU A 75 -27.16 -17.95 8.37
C GLU A 75 -26.38 -16.71 8.83
N LEU A 76 -25.33 -16.32 8.09
CA LEU A 76 -24.58 -15.09 8.34
C LEU A 76 -25.49 -13.85 8.30
N LEU A 77 -26.37 -13.78 7.29
CA LEU A 77 -27.31 -12.68 7.14
C LEU A 77 -28.31 -12.62 8.30
N ALA A 78 -28.82 -13.77 8.77
CA ALA A 78 -29.70 -13.85 9.92
C ALA A 78 -29.01 -13.36 11.20
N ALA A 79 -27.76 -13.79 11.44
CA ALA A 79 -26.98 -13.36 12.60
C ALA A 79 -26.72 -11.84 12.60
N LEU A 80 -26.38 -11.29 11.41
CA LEU A 80 -26.20 -9.84 11.24
C LEU A 80 -27.50 -9.06 11.46
N LEU A 81 -28.63 -9.58 10.98
CA LEU A 81 -29.93 -8.96 11.18
C LEU A 81 -30.29 -8.90 12.67
N GLU A 82 -30.13 -10.01 13.40
CA GLU A 82 -30.39 -10.05 14.85
C GLU A 82 -29.50 -9.06 15.61
N LEU A 83 -28.21 -9.02 15.30
CA LEU A 83 -27.27 -8.07 15.89
C LEU A 83 -27.67 -6.61 15.62
N ASN A 84 -28.11 -6.32 14.40
CA ASN A 84 -28.58 -4.98 14.04
C ASN A 84 -29.87 -4.60 14.76
N LEU A 85 -30.82 -5.52 14.91
CA LEU A 85 -32.06 -5.29 15.67
C LEU A 85 -31.76 -5.04 17.15
N HIS A 86 -30.86 -5.82 17.74
CA HIS A 86 -30.44 -5.63 19.13
C HIS A 86 -29.81 -4.24 19.34
N ARG A 87 -28.86 -3.84 18.49
CA ARG A 87 -28.24 -2.51 18.55
C ARG A 87 -29.23 -1.38 18.32
N ALA A 88 -30.20 -1.55 17.42
CA ALA A 88 -31.26 -0.57 17.19
C ALA A 88 -32.18 -0.41 18.41
N ALA A 89 -32.41 -1.49 19.16
CA ALA A 89 -33.16 -1.45 20.41
C ALA A 89 -32.35 -0.81 21.56
N GLU A 90 -31.04 -1.06 21.64
CA GLU A 90 -30.15 -0.49 22.67
C GLU A 90 -29.77 0.97 22.43
N SER A 91 -29.68 1.37 21.16
CA SER A 91 -29.48 2.75 20.73
C SER A 91 -30.76 3.25 20.07
N PRO A 92 -31.81 3.58 20.85
CA PRO A 92 -32.91 4.35 20.33
C PRO A 92 -32.35 5.73 19.96
N GLN A 93 -31.86 5.87 18.73
CA GLN A 93 -31.51 7.17 18.21
C GLN A 93 -32.81 7.97 18.13
N HIS A 94 -32.82 9.03 18.95
CA HIS A 94 -33.85 10.06 19.13
C HIS A 94 -34.70 10.39 17.90
#